data_AF-A0AAC8TCQ5-F1
#
_entry.id   AF-A0AAC8TCQ5-F1
#
_cell.length_a   1.000
_cell.length_b   1.000
_cell.length_c   1.000
_cell.angle_alpha   90.00
_cell.angle_beta   90.00
_cell.angle_gamma   90.00
#
_symmetry.space_group_name_H-M   'P 1'
#
loop_
_entity.id
_entity.type
_entity.pdbx_description
1 polymer ?
#
loop_
_entity_poly.entity_id
_entity_poly.type
_entity_poly.pdbx_seq_one_letter_code
_entity_poly.pdbx_strand_id
1 'polypeptide(L)'
;MRDSIRRLLRHRKAAVGGSILLFFLVLALVGPWLVMDPSDLAGRPHQPPSSAHLFGTTGQGQDVLAQTVVGARETLAIGFAVGLLVTLVGALIGVTAGYLGRRVDDALSLTTNVFLVIPGLPLAIVLGAYLPSGPLRMVAVLTVAGWAWNARVFRAEALSLRNRDFVAAALVAGESRARIIARELLPNMASLLGSSFIGNTLYAVGAQVGLEFLGLGDVGAVTWGTNLYWASNDAALLTRSWWIFVPTGVCIALVGFSLTLLSSAIDELTNPALKAPPAVAPITPVVTAAQGEPQAPGVLLSVRELCIDYATERGPSRVVDTVSFDIAPGEVFGLAGESGSGKSTIGFGLLRLLPPAARITQGRILFNGTDVTALDAHALRAFRWSQVSMVFQSAMSALNPVLTLGEQFHDTLAAHGRTSRTASYARARELLAMVGLSPELVNAWPHQLSGGMRQRVGIALALVLEPKLVVMDEPTTALDVVVQKELLQRMIELKDRLGFAVLFITHDLPLLLALSDRVGILQGGKLVEVDTSERLRTGARHPYTRLLLSSFPHLSASDVAEPSPDLTLAANDVPAPARAALPGGPR
;
A
#
# COMPACT_ATOMS: atom_id res chain seq x y z
N MET A 1 -18.64 -9.46 -11.54
CA MET A 1 -18.75 -10.70 -10.74
C MET A 1 -18.40 -11.97 -11.51
N ARG A 2 -19.02 -12.27 -12.68
CA ARG A 2 -18.71 -13.50 -13.47
C ARG A 2 -17.24 -13.63 -13.90
N ASP A 3 -16.59 -12.54 -14.33
CA ASP A 3 -15.19 -12.56 -14.72
C ASP A 3 -14.23 -12.73 -13.53
N SER A 4 -14.57 -12.16 -12.37
CA SER A 4 -13.79 -12.32 -11.13
C SER A 4 -13.79 -13.79 -10.67
N ILE A 5 -14.94 -14.46 -10.75
CA ILE A 5 -15.08 -15.88 -10.40
C ILE A 5 -14.27 -16.76 -11.37
N ARG A 6 -14.34 -16.48 -12.69
CA ARG A 6 -13.54 -17.21 -13.69
C ARG A 6 -12.03 -17.03 -13.49
N ARG A 7 -11.58 -15.84 -13.11
CA ARG A 7 -10.17 -15.56 -12.79
C ARG A 7 -9.73 -16.28 -11.52
N LEU A 8 -10.57 -16.31 -10.49
CA LEU A 8 -10.32 -17.08 -9.27
C LEU A 8 -10.16 -18.56 -9.56
N LEU A 9 -11.06 -19.17 -10.34
CA LEU A 9 -11.00 -20.59 -10.68
C LEU A 9 -9.77 -20.98 -11.53
N ARG A 10 -9.19 -20.04 -12.27
CA ARG A 10 -7.95 -20.27 -13.04
C ARG A 10 -6.68 -20.05 -12.23
N HIS A 11 -6.78 -19.47 -11.04
CA HIS A 11 -5.62 -19.21 -10.20
C HIS A 11 -5.14 -20.50 -9.52
N ARG A 12 -3.86 -20.84 -9.66
CA ARG A 12 -3.32 -22.15 -9.26
C ARG A 12 -3.55 -22.45 -7.77
N LYS A 13 -3.34 -21.44 -6.90
CA LYS A 13 -3.59 -21.56 -5.45
C LYS A 13 -5.07 -21.75 -5.12
N ALA A 14 -5.96 -21.01 -5.79
CA ALA A 14 -7.40 -21.13 -5.58
C ALA A 14 -7.95 -22.46 -6.11
N ALA A 15 -7.41 -22.99 -7.22
CA ALA A 15 -7.79 -24.29 -7.75
C ALA A 15 -7.40 -25.43 -6.80
N VAL A 16 -6.16 -25.42 -6.28
CA VAL A 16 -5.69 -26.43 -5.32
C VAL A 16 -6.47 -26.34 -4.01
N GLY A 17 -6.54 -25.15 -3.39
CA GLY A 17 -7.32 -24.94 -2.17
C GLY A 17 -8.80 -25.30 -2.36
N GLY A 18 -9.43 -24.80 -3.42
CA GLY A 18 -10.82 -25.11 -3.74
C GLY A 18 -11.10 -26.61 -3.92
N SER A 19 -10.18 -27.36 -4.52
CA SER A 19 -10.32 -28.81 -4.69
C SER A 19 -10.25 -29.57 -3.37
N ILE A 20 -9.32 -29.19 -2.49
CA ILE A 20 -9.21 -29.78 -1.14
C ILE A 20 -10.46 -29.46 -0.32
N LEU A 21 -10.91 -28.20 -0.33
CA LEU A 21 -12.13 -27.80 0.38
C LEU A 21 -13.36 -28.55 -0.14
N LEU A 22 -13.49 -28.69 -1.46
CA LEU A 22 -14.60 -29.40 -2.08
C LEU A 22 -14.61 -30.87 -1.65
N PHE A 23 -13.44 -31.52 -1.60
CA PHE A 23 -13.34 -32.88 -1.07
C PHE A 23 -13.90 -33.00 0.35
N PHE A 24 -13.50 -32.10 1.26
CA PHE A 24 -13.99 -32.11 2.64
C PHE A 24 -15.47 -31.75 2.76
N LEU A 25 -16.00 -30.86 1.91
CA LEU A 25 -17.43 -30.56 1.84
C LEU A 25 -18.23 -31.78 1.38
N VAL A 26 -17.76 -32.49 0.36
CA VAL A 26 -18.38 -33.75 -0.10
C VAL A 26 -18.28 -34.81 0.99
N LEU A 27 -17.14 -34.93 1.66
CA LEU A 27 -16.95 -35.85 2.79
C LEU A 27 -17.93 -35.55 3.93
N ALA A 28 -18.13 -34.28 4.29
CA ALA A 28 -19.06 -33.86 5.33
C ALA A 28 -20.55 -34.12 4.98
N LEU A 29 -20.91 -34.02 3.70
CA LEU A 29 -22.30 -34.20 3.26
C LEU A 29 -22.66 -35.66 2.99
N VAL A 30 -21.78 -36.40 2.31
CA VAL A 30 -22.04 -37.77 1.83
C VAL A 30 -21.38 -38.81 2.72
N GLY A 31 -20.23 -38.49 3.32
CA GLY A 31 -19.45 -39.41 4.15
C GLY A 31 -20.23 -40.07 5.29
N PRO A 32 -21.10 -39.36 6.04
CA PRO A 32 -21.92 -39.97 7.09
C PRO A 32 -22.84 -41.11 6.61
N TRP A 33 -23.14 -41.22 5.31
CA TRP A 33 -23.92 -42.33 4.74
C TRP A 33 -23.05 -43.51 4.28
N LEU A 34 -21.73 -43.32 4.21
CA LEU A 34 -20.77 -44.31 3.73
C LEU A 34 -20.04 -45.04 4.86
N VAL A 35 -20.15 -44.54 6.09
CA VAL A 35 -19.50 -45.11 7.28
C VAL A 35 -20.53 -45.66 8.26
N MET A 36 -20.09 -46.53 9.15
CA MET A 36 -20.91 -47.02 10.26
C MET A 36 -21.24 -45.93 11.27
N ASP A 37 -22.19 -46.19 12.17
CA ASP A 37 -22.52 -45.25 13.24
C ASP A 37 -21.26 -45.03 14.11
N PRO A 38 -20.80 -43.78 14.28
CA PRO A 38 -19.59 -43.50 15.05
C PRO A 38 -19.74 -43.88 16.54
N SER A 39 -20.96 -43.98 17.05
CA SER A 39 -21.23 -44.37 18.43
C SER A 39 -21.16 -45.88 18.68
N ASP A 40 -21.21 -46.70 17.62
CA ASP A 40 -21.17 -48.16 17.71
C ASP A 40 -19.82 -48.69 18.22
N LEU A 41 -19.88 -49.63 19.17
CA LEU A 41 -18.71 -50.35 19.68
C LEU A 41 -18.31 -51.46 18.71
N ALA A 42 -17.65 -51.07 17.62
CA ALA A 42 -17.37 -51.91 16.46
C ALA A 42 -16.24 -52.92 16.66
N GLY A 43 -15.32 -52.69 17.61
CA GLY A 43 -14.14 -53.54 17.79
C GLY A 43 -13.55 -53.50 19.20
N ARG A 44 -12.35 -54.07 19.37
CA ARG A 44 -11.65 -54.03 20.67
C ARG A 44 -11.12 -52.62 20.93
N PRO A 45 -11.08 -52.14 22.18
CA PRO A 45 -10.37 -50.92 22.55
C PRO A 45 -8.93 -50.89 22.03
N HIS A 46 -8.49 -49.73 21.52
CA HIS A 46 -7.11 -49.51 21.05
C HIS A 46 -6.62 -50.53 20.00
N GLN A 47 -7.50 -50.95 19.09
CA GLN A 47 -7.11 -51.84 18.00
C GLN A 47 -6.39 -51.03 16.91
N PRO A 48 -5.18 -51.42 16.48
CA PRO A 48 -4.48 -50.74 15.41
C PRO A 48 -5.19 -50.89 14.06
N PRO A 49 -4.84 -50.06 13.05
CA PRO A 49 -5.34 -50.18 11.69
C PRO A 49 -5.29 -51.61 11.15
N SER A 50 -6.40 -52.07 10.60
CA SER A 50 -6.57 -53.42 10.06
C SER A 50 -7.54 -53.42 8.88
N SER A 51 -7.69 -54.55 8.18
CA SER A 51 -8.67 -54.68 7.09
C SER A 51 -10.12 -54.53 7.54
N ALA A 52 -10.42 -54.82 8.81
CA ALA A 52 -11.74 -54.62 9.41
C ALA A 52 -11.98 -53.17 9.87
N HIS A 53 -10.91 -52.49 10.31
CA HIS A 53 -10.94 -51.10 10.78
C HIS A 53 -9.80 -50.32 10.14
N LEU A 54 -10.08 -49.66 9.02
CA LEU A 54 -9.06 -48.98 8.18
C LEU A 54 -8.16 -48.02 8.98
N PHE A 55 -8.73 -47.29 9.95
CA PHE A 55 -7.99 -46.38 10.84
C PHE A 55 -7.90 -46.89 12.28
N GLY A 56 -8.25 -48.15 12.54
CA GLY A 56 -8.28 -48.73 13.89
C GLY A 56 -9.48 -48.25 14.71
N THR A 57 -9.42 -48.51 16.01
CA THR A 57 -10.50 -48.18 16.97
C THR A 57 -10.03 -47.24 18.08
N THR A 58 -11.00 -46.53 18.69
CA THR A 58 -10.79 -45.64 19.85
C THR A 58 -10.54 -46.42 21.15
N GLY A 59 -10.28 -45.73 22.26
CA GLY A 59 -10.18 -46.36 23.59
C GLY A 59 -11.49 -46.98 24.07
N GLN A 60 -12.62 -46.61 23.47
CA GLN A 60 -13.92 -47.26 23.71
C GLN A 60 -14.19 -48.42 22.75
N GLY A 61 -13.41 -48.58 21.67
CA GLY A 61 -13.66 -49.60 20.65
C GLY A 61 -14.55 -49.13 19.49
N GLN A 62 -14.74 -47.82 19.34
CA GLN A 62 -15.46 -47.22 18.20
C GLN A 62 -14.56 -47.09 16.98
N ASP A 63 -15.12 -47.09 15.78
CA ASP A 63 -14.34 -47.00 14.53
C ASP A 63 -13.82 -45.58 14.28
N VAL A 64 -12.50 -45.43 14.12
CA VAL A 64 -11.85 -44.11 13.96
C VAL A 64 -12.16 -43.47 12.60
N LEU A 65 -12.39 -44.26 11.56
CA LEU A 65 -12.77 -43.73 10.25
C LEU A 65 -14.16 -43.11 10.33
N ALA A 66 -15.13 -43.80 10.94
CA ALA A 66 -16.46 -43.26 11.19
C ALA A 66 -16.41 -41.96 11.99
N GLN A 67 -15.64 -41.94 13.09
CA GLN A 67 -15.43 -40.76 13.94
C GLN A 67 -14.82 -39.57 13.16
N THR A 68 -13.86 -39.84 12.29
CA THR A 68 -13.18 -38.81 11.49
C THR A 68 -14.10 -38.23 10.40
N VAL A 69 -14.86 -39.09 9.72
CA VAL A 69 -15.75 -38.72 8.61
C VAL A 69 -16.97 -37.96 9.12
N VAL A 70 -17.64 -38.48 10.16
CA VAL A 70 -18.81 -37.83 10.75
C VAL A 70 -18.42 -36.52 11.42
N GLY A 71 -17.25 -36.49 12.10
CA GLY A 71 -16.73 -35.29 12.74
C GLY A 71 -16.48 -34.13 11.77
N ALA A 72 -16.22 -34.41 10.49
CA ALA A 72 -16.04 -33.38 9.47
C ALA A 72 -17.28 -32.52 9.29
N ARG A 73 -18.48 -33.11 9.40
CA ARG A 73 -19.75 -32.42 9.17
C ARG A 73 -19.97 -31.31 10.20
N GLU A 74 -19.87 -31.64 11.47
CA GLU A 74 -20.16 -30.71 12.57
C GLU A 74 -19.08 -29.64 12.67
N THR A 75 -17.80 -30.02 12.55
CA THR A 75 -16.67 -29.07 12.60
C THR A 75 -16.73 -28.06 11.45
N LEU A 76 -17.02 -28.50 10.22
CA LEU A 76 -17.14 -27.57 9.09
C LEU A 76 -18.41 -26.71 9.18
N ALA A 77 -19.54 -27.29 9.60
CA ALA A 77 -20.79 -26.53 9.74
C ALA A 77 -20.65 -25.37 10.72
N ILE A 78 -20.08 -25.62 11.91
CA ILE A 78 -19.81 -24.58 12.91
C ILE A 78 -18.78 -23.58 12.38
N GLY A 79 -17.67 -24.05 11.80
CA GLY A 79 -16.63 -23.19 11.23
C GLY A 79 -17.16 -22.20 10.20
N PHE A 80 -17.94 -22.66 9.22
CA PHE A 80 -18.55 -21.81 8.19
C PHE A 80 -19.63 -20.88 8.75
N ALA A 81 -20.46 -21.36 9.67
CA ALA A 81 -21.51 -20.55 10.30
C ALA A 81 -20.89 -19.38 11.08
N VAL A 82 -19.88 -19.65 11.91
CA VAL A 82 -19.14 -18.62 12.64
C VAL A 82 -18.40 -17.69 11.68
N GLY A 83 -17.70 -18.23 10.69
CA GLY A 83 -16.97 -17.43 9.69
C GLY A 83 -17.89 -16.43 8.97
N LEU A 84 -19.11 -16.86 8.64
CA LEU A 84 -20.14 -16.00 8.04
C LEU A 84 -20.65 -14.96 9.04
N LEU A 85 -21.07 -15.38 10.24
CA LEU A 85 -21.64 -14.49 11.24
C LEU A 85 -20.65 -13.43 11.72
N VAL A 86 -19.40 -13.80 12.00
CA VAL A 86 -18.33 -12.86 12.38
C VAL A 86 -18.11 -11.82 11.29
N THR A 87 -18.08 -12.25 10.03
CA THR A 87 -17.92 -11.34 8.88
C THR A 87 -19.13 -10.41 8.74
N LEU A 88 -20.36 -10.93 8.84
CA LEU A 88 -21.57 -10.13 8.71
C LEU A 88 -21.74 -9.12 9.86
N VAL A 89 -21.54 -9.56 11.10
CA VAL A 89 -21.59 -8.69 12.29
C VAL A 89 -20.49 -7.63 12.22
N GLY A 90 -19.27 -8.03 11.88
CA GLY A 90 -18.15 -7.12 11.68
C GLY A 90 -18.47 -6.09 10.60
N ALA A 91 -18.97 -6.51 9.43
CA ALA A 91 -19.28 -5.62 8.32
C ALA A 91 -20.41 -4.66 8.68
N LEU A 92 -21.46 -5.17 9.32
CA LEU A 92 -22.57 -4.36 9.80
C LEU A 92 -22.07 -3.26 10.74
N ILE A 93 -21.30 -3.60 11.77
CA ILE A 93 -20.83 -2.62 12.76
C ILE A 93 -19.78 -1.69 12.16
N GLY A 94 -18.79 -2.23 11.45
CA GLY A 94 -17.66 -1.50 10.91
C GLY A 94 -18.04 -0.51 9.80
N VAL A 95 -18.82 -0.94 8.81
CA VAL A 95 -19.26 -0.08 7.71
C VAL A 95 -20.22 1.00 8.22
N THR A 96 -21.11 0.63 9.16
CA THR A 96 -22.01 1.58 9.83
C THR A 96 -21.20 2.64 10.58
N ALA A 97 -20.20 2.25 11.38
CA ALA A 97 -19.33 3.19 12.10
C ALA A 97 -18.53 4.09 11.14
N GLY A 98 -17.94 3.54 10.07
CA GLY A 98 -17.12 4.30 9.13
C GLY A 98 -17.91 5.30 8.27
N TYR A 99 -19.19 5.02 8.00
CA TYR A 99 -20.02 5.85 7.13
C TYR A 99 -20.98 6.78 7.87
N LEU A 100 -21.55 6.38 9.02
CA LEU A 100 -22.47 7.21 9.78
C LEU A 100 -21.74 8.29 10.58
N GLY A 101 -22.46 9.38 10.89
CA GLY A 101 -21.90 10.57 11.50
C GLY A 101 -21.22 10.35 12.85
N ARG A 102 -20.47 11.38 13.28
CA ARG A 102 -19.51 11.37 14.39
C ARG A 102 -19.99 10.65 15.67
N ARG A 103 -21.24 10.85 16.11
CA ARG A 103 -21.77 10.21 17.34
C ARG A 103 -21.94 8.69 17.24
N VAL A 104 -22.39 8.17 16.10
CA VAL A 104 -22.59 6.73 15.89
C VAL A 104 -21.24 6.04 15.77
N ASP A 105 -20.31 6.68 15.07
CA ASP A 105 -18.92 6.21 14.96
C ASP A 105 -18.25 6.13 16.34
N ASP A 106 -18.35 7.18 17.15
CA ASP A 106 -17.76 7.22 18.49
C ASP A 106 -18.31 6.09 19.38
N ALA A 107 -19.63 5.87 19.38
CA ALA A 107 -20.27 4.82 20.18
C ALA A 107 -19.87 3.40 19.73
N LEU A 108 -19.95 3.11 18.43
CA LEU A 108 -19.59 1.79 17.90
C LEU A 108 -18.09 1.51 17.99
N SER A 109 -17.26 2.54 17.81
CA SER A 109 -15.82 2.44 18.00
C SER A 109 -15.47 2.18 19.46
N LEU A 110 -16.16 2.78 20.43
CA LEU A 110 -15.95 2.51 21.85
C LEU A 110 -16.26 1.03 22.16
N THR A 111 -17.42 0.53 21.75
CA THR A 111 -17.78 -0.89 21.95
C THR A 111 -16.76 -1.82 21.31
N THR A 112 -16.36 -1.54 20.07
CA THR A 112 -15.34 -2.35 19.37
C THR A 112 -14.00 -2.33 20.12
N ASN A 113 -13.56 -1.16 20.61
CA ASN A 113 -12.32 -1.04 21.36
C ASN A 113 -12.37 -1.78 22.70
N VAL A 114 -13.51 -1.78 23.40
CA VAL A 114 -13.69 -2.55 24.64
C VAL A 114 -13.50 -4.04 24.38
N PHE A 115 -14.12 -4.58 23.33
CA PHE A 115 -13.97 -6.01 22.99
C PHE A 115 -12.54 -6.36 22.55
N LEU A 116 -11.83 -5.45 21.88
CA LEU A 116 -10.44 -5.68 21.45
C LEU A 116 -9.44 -5.71 22.60
N VAL A 117 -9.76 -5.11 23.75
CA VAL A 117 -8.92 -5.19 24.96
C VAL A 117 -9.05 -6.56 25.62
N ILE A 118 -10.19 -7.23 25.47
CA ILE A 118 -10.44 -8.53 26.07
C ILE A 118 -9.80 -9.62 25.18
N PRO A 119 -8.90 -10.46 25.71
CA PRO A 119 -8.34 -11.58 24.95
C PRO A 119 -9.43 -12.56 24.50
N GLY A 120 -9.50 -12.84 23.19
CA GLY A 120 -10.60 -13.60 22.60
C GLY A 120 -10.74 -15.03 23.12
N LEU A 121 -9.64 -15.74 23.37
CA LEU A 121 -9.67 -17.12 23.87
C LEU A 121 -10.17 -17.20 25.33
N PRO A 122 -9.66 -16.40 26.29
CA PRO A 122 -10.25 -16.29 27.62
C PRO A 122 -11.74 -15.93 27.61
N LEU A 123 -12.16 -14.97 26.77
CA LEU A 123 -13.57 -14.63 26.62
C LEU A 123 -14.40 -15.83 26.13
N ALA A 124 -13.89 -16.56 25.13
CA ALA A 124 -14.56 -17.75 24.61
C ALA A 124 -14.67 -18.87 25.65
N ILE A 125 -13.64 -19.05 26.51
CA ILE A 125 -13.67 -20.02 27.61
C ILE A 125 -14.76 -19.66 28.62
N VAL A 126 -14.81 -18.41 29.06
CA VAL A 126 -15.81 -17.94 30.04
C VAL A 126 -17.22 -18.07 29.46
N LEU A 127 -17.44 -17.58 28.24
CA LEU A 127 -18.75 -17.70 27.60
C LEU A 127 -19.14 -19.16 27.36
N GLY A 128 -18.19 -20.00 26.98
CA GLY A 128 -18.38 -21.45 26.89
C GLY A 128 -18.89 -22.00 28.21
N ALA A 129 -18.14 -21.82 29.31
CA ALA A 129 -18.48 -22.39 30.60
C ALA A 129 -19.88 -22.03 31.13
N TYR A 130 -20.39 -20.83 30.85
CA TYR A 130 -21.68 -20.35 31.36
C TYR A 130 -22.88 -20.61 30.44
N LEU A 131 -22.68 -20.87 29.15
CA LEU A 131 -23.78 -21.13 28.23
C LEU A 131 -24.25 -22.59 28.31
N PRO A 132 -25.56 -22.88 28.21
CA PRO A 132 -26.07 -24.25 28.13
C PRO A 132 -25.44 -25.03 26.96
N SER A 133 -25.18 -26.32 27.16
CA SER A 133 -24.71 -27.19 26.07
C SER A 133 -25.75 -27.29 24.96
N GLY A 134 -25.28 -27.27 23.71
CA GLY A 134 -26.12 -27.36 22.53
C GLY A 134 -25.38 -26.98 21.25
N PRO A 135 -25.93 -27.31 20.07
CA PRO A 135 -25.24 -27.15 18.78
C PRO A 135 -24.94 -25.68 18.44
N LEU A 136 -25.73 -24.74 18.98
CA LEU A 136 -25.54 -23.30 18.74
C LEU A 136 -24.58 -22.63 19.74
N ARG A 137 -24.16 -23.32 20.81
CA ARG A 137 -23.29 -22.75 21.84
C ARG A 137 -21.96 -22.29 21.26
N MET A 138 -21.26 -23.17 20.54
CA MET A 138 -19.96 -22.83 19.92
C MET A 138 -20.12 -21.69 18.90
N VAL A 139 -21.21 -21.70 18.13
CA VAL A 139 -21.49 -20.63 17.15
C VAL A 139 -21.64 -19.27 17.85
N ALA A 140 -22.41 -19.19 18.92
CA ALA A 140 -22.62 -17.96 19.67
C ALA A 140 -21.32 -17.47 20.34
N VAL A 141 -20.63 -18.37 21.05
CA VAL A 141 -19.38 -18.08 21.78
C VAL A 141 -18.32 -17.50 20.84
N LEU A 142 -18.06 -18.18 19.71
CA LEU A 142 -17.03 -17.77 18.77
C LEU A 142 -17.41 -16.51 17.99
N THR A 143 -18.70 -16.32 17.69
CA THR A 143 -19.18 -15.09 17.03
C THR A 143 -18.96 -13.86 17.92
N VAL A 144 -19.31 -13.96 19.21
CA VAL A 144 -19.13 -12.87 20.18
C VAL A 144 -17.65 -12.58 20.43
N ALA A 145 -16.79 -13.60 20.44
CA ALA A 145 -15.35 -13.41 20.63
C ALA A 145 -14.62 -12.86 19.39
N GLY A 146 -15.12 -13.09 18.18
CA GLY A 146 -14.38 -12.82 16.94
C GLY A 146 -14.75 -11.55 16.16
N TRP A 147 -15.91 -10.94 16.41
CA TRP A 147 -16.43 -9.87 15.53
C TRP A 147 -15.63 -8.55 15.56
N ALA A 148 -15.04 -8.20 16.71
CA ALA A 148 -14.52 -6.85 16.96
C ALA A 148 -13.33 -6.48 16.06
N TRP A 149 -12.43 -7.43 15.78
CA TRP A 149 -11.30 -7.19 14.88
C TRP A 149 -11.77 -6.85 13.46
N ASN A 150 -12.73 -7.63 12.95
CA ASN A 150 -13.31 -7.42 11.63
C ASN A 150 -14.04 -6.06 11.54
N ALA A 151 -14.80 -5.68 12.58
CA ALA A 151 -15.45 -4.37 12.62
C ALA A 151 -14.45 -3.22 12.50
N ARG A 152 -13.29 -3.30 13.17
CA ARG A 152 -12.22 -2.30 13.03
C ARG A 152 -11.67 -2.23 11.61
N VAL A 153 -11.39 -3.37 10.98
CA VAL A 153 -10.86 -3.44 9.62
C VAL A 153 -11.85 -2.86 8.61
N PHE A 154 -13.11 -3.27 8.66
CA PHE A 154 -14.13 -2.78 7.74
C PHE A 154 -14.45 -1.30 7.94
N ARG A 155 -14.34 -0.78 9.17
CA ARG A 155 -14.45 0.67 9.45
C ARG A 155 -13.35 1.45 8.73
N ALA A 156 -12.10 1.00 8.83
CA ALA A 156 -10.97 1.67 8.18
C ALA A 156 -11.16 1.73 6.65
N GLU A 157 -11.62 0.63 6.05
CA GLU A 157 -11.90 0.59 4.62
C GLU A 157 -13.09 1.48 4.23
N ALA A 158 -14.18 1.44 5.00
CA ALA A 158 -15.33 2.30 4.76
C ALA A 158 -14.96 3.80 4.82
N LEU A 159 -14.07 4.21 5.72
CA LEU A 159 -13.54 5.57 5.79
C LEU A 159 -12.73 5.95 4.55
N SER A 160 -11.94 5.00 4.01
CA SER A 160 -11.15 5.18 2.77
C SER A 160 -12.05 5.36 1.55
N LEU A 161 -13.14 4.59 1.46
CA LEU A 161 -14.09 4.64 0.35
C LEU A 161 -15.03 5.86 0.44
N ARG A 162 -15.32 6.36 1.65
CA ARG A 162 -16.22 7.51 1.86
C ARG A 162 -15.79 8.77 1.10
N ASN A 163 -14.50 8.96 0.89
CA ASN A 163 -13.94 10.14 0.21
C ASN A 163 -13.72 9.95 -1.30
N ARG A 164 -14.31 8.90 -1.91
CA ARG A 164 -14.17 8.63 -3.36
C ARG A 164 -15.28 9.31 -4.18
N ASP A 165 -14.96 9.66 -5.41
CA ASP A 165 -15.83 10.41 -6.32
C ASP A 165 -17.21 9.76 -6.55
N PHE A 166 -17.27 8.42 -6.60
CA PHE A 166 -18.54 7.70 -6.77
C PHE A 166 -19.47 7.82 -5.55
N VAL A 167 -18.92 7.91 -4.33
CA VAL A 167 -19.71 8.15 -3.10
C VAL A 167 -20.17 9.60 -3.04
N ALA A 168 -19.32 10.55 -3.45
CA ALA A 168 -19.68 11.96 -3.54
C ALA A 168 -20.81 12.19 -4.57
N ALA A 169 -20.76 11.50 -5.72
CA ALA A 169 -21.80 11.56 -6.73
C ALA A 169 -23.16 11.04 -6.22
N ALA A 170 -23.17 9.92 -5.49
CA ALA A 170 -24.40 9.36 -4.91
C ALA A 170 -25.02 10.27 -3.83
N LEU A 171 -24.19 11.00 -3.07
CA LEU A 171 -24.65 12.01 -2.11
C LEU A 171 -25.30 13.21 -2.82
N VAL A 172 -24.71 13.70 -3.90
CA VAL A 172 -25.26 14.80 -4.71
C VAL A 172 -26.56 14.38 -5.41
N ALA A 173 -26.68 13.10 -5.79
CA ALA A 173 -27.90 12.52 -6.36
C ALA A 173 -29.04 12.33 -5.33
N GLY A 174 -28.82 12.66 -4.05
CA GLY A 174 -29.83 12.56 -3.00
C GLY A 174 -30.14 11.13 -2.56
N GLU A 175 -29.23 10.17 -2.78
CA GLU A 175 -29.45 8.80 -2.35
C GLU A 175 -29.45 8.65 -0.82
N SER A 176 -30.27 7.73 -0.32
CA SER A 176 -30.32 7.46 1.12
C SER A 176 -29.03 6.79 1.59
N ARG A 177 -28.60 7.11 2.82
CA ARG A 177 -27.38 6.55 3.44
C ARG A 177 -27.32 5.02 3.41
N ALA A 178 -28.46 4.36 3.64
CA ALA A 178 -28.57 2.90 3.57
C ALA A 178 -28.38 2.37 2.14
N ARG A 179 -28.87 3.08 1.13
CA ARG A 179 -28.67 2.72 -0.28
C ARG A 179 -27.22 2.89 -0.71
N ILE A 180 -26.56 3.97 -0.28
CA ILE A 180 -25.13 4.20 -0.55
C ILE A 180 -24.29 3.08 0.08
N ILE A 181 -24.58 2.71 1.34
CA ILE A 181 -23.91 1.55 1.97
C ILE A 181 -24.12 0.27 1.14
N ALA A 182 -25.36 -0.02 0.77
CA ALA A 182 -25.71 -1.29 0.13
C ALA A 182 -25.29 -1.40 -1.34
N ARG A 183 -25.32 -0.29 -2.09
CA ARG A 183 -25.05 -0.27 -3.54
C ARG A 183 -23.66 0.25 -3.91
N GLU A 184 -23.07 1.11 -3.09
CA GLU A 184 -21.75 1.67 -3.37
C GLU A 184 -20.67 1.05 -2.47
N LEU A 185 -20.84 1.03 -1.15
CA LEU A 185 -19.77 0.58 -0.24
C LEU A 185 -19.60 -0.95 -0.23
N LEU A 186 -20.66 -1.71 0.08
CA LEU A 186 -20.57 -3.18 0.22
C LEU A 186 -20.06 -3.87 -1.05
N PRO A 187 -20.51 -3.53 -2.28
CA PRO A 187 -19.98 -4.15 -3.49
C PRO A 187 -18.51 -3.85 -3.74
N ASN A 188 -18.04 -2.64 -3.42
CA ASN A 188 -16.63 -2.27 -3.55
C ASN A 188 -15.75 -2.92 -2.46
N MET A 189 -16.34 -3.30 -1.31
CA MET A 189 -15.67 -4.07 -0.26
C MET A 189 -15.80 -5.59 -0.43
N ALA A 190 -16.47 -6.09 -1.48
CA ALA A 190 -16.83 -7.50 -1.62
C ALA A 190 -15.62 -8.45 -1.56
N SER A 191 -14.46 -8.04 -2.06
CA SER A 191 -13.26 -8.86 -1.95
C SER A 191 -12.73 -8.93 -0.52
N LEU A 192 -12.70 -7.80 0.18
CA LEU A 192 -12.27 -7.75 1.57
C LEU A 192 -13.22 -8.61 2.44
N LEU A 193 -14.54 -8.49 2.22
CA LEU A 193 -15.54 -9.34 2.88
C LEU A 193 -15.32 -10.83 2.59
N GLY A 194 -15.00 -11.18 1.33
CA GLY A 194 -14.69 -12.54 0.93
C GLY A 194 -13.42 -13.10 1.60
N SER A 195 -12.34 -12.32 1.62
CA SER A 195 -11.09 -12.70 2.30
C SER A 195 -11.29 -12.85 3.81
N SER A 196 -11.97 -11.89 4.44
CA SER A 196 -12.34 -11.96 5.87
C SER A 196 -13.19 -13.18 6.21
N PHE A 197 -14.16 -13.55 5.37
CA PHE A 197 -14.96 -14.77 5.58
C PHE A 197 -14.09 -16.03 5.64
N ILE A 198 -13.12 -16.18 4.74
CA ILE A 198 -12.22 -17.32 4.72
C ILE A 198 -11.31 -17.33 5.95
N GLY A 199 -10.73 -16.18 6.30
CA GLY A 199 -9.91 -16.03 7.50
C GLY A 199 -10.69 -16.32 8.79
N ASN A 200 -11.93 -15.84 8.88
CA ASN A 200 -12.81 -16.07 10.03
C ASN A 200 -13.24 -17.54 10.12
N THR A 201 -13.47 -18.21 8.99
CA THR A 201 -13.76 -19.65 8.96
C THR A 201 -12.55 -20.46 9.45
N LEU A 202 -11.34 -20.12 9.00
CA LEU A 202 -10.10 -20.75 9.44
C LEU A 202 -9.89 -20.58 10.95
N TYR A 203 -10.06 -19.36 11.45
CA TYR A 203 -10.00 -19.07 12.87
C TYR A 203 -11.05 -19.86 13.66
N ALA A 204 -12.31 -19.89 13.17
CA ALA A 204 -13.41 -20.57 13.83
C ALA A 204 -13.18 -22.07 13.99
N VAL A 205 -12.71 -22.75 12.93
CA VAL A 205 -12.38 -24.18 12.98
C VAL A 205 -11.29 -24.43 14.02
N GLY A 206 -10.21 -23.63 14.01
CA GLY A 206 -9.11 -23.78 14.98
C GLY A 206 -9.55 -23.50 16.42
N ALA A 207 -10.33 -22.44 16.64
CA ALA A 207 -10.81 -22.05 17.96
C ALA A 207 -11.83 -23.06 18.51
N GLN A 208 -12.74 -23.57 17.67
CA GLN A 208 -13.68 -24.63 18.03
C GLN A 208 -12.91 -25.88 18.47
N VAL A 209 -11.99 -26.39 17.63
CA VAL A 209 -11.20 -27.58 17.95
C VAL A 209 -10.44 -27.39 19.26
N GLY A 210 -9.85 -26.22 19.49
CA GLY A 210 -9.16 -25.90 20.74
C GLY A 210 -10.08 -25.88 21.96
N LEU A 211 -11.28 -25.29 21.86
CA LEU A 211 -12.25 -25.26 22.96
C LEU A 211 -12.82 -26.65 23.27
N GLU A 212 -13.14 -27.43 22.25
CA GLU A 212 -13.61 -28.81 22.39
C GLU A 212 -12.52 -29.70 23.00
N PHE A 213 -11.26 -29.52 22.58
CA PHE A 213 -10.10 -30.18 23.20
C PHE A 213 -9.93 -29.84 24.69
N LEU A 214 -10.33 -28.64 25.11
CA LEU A 214 -10.37 -28.24 26.53
C LEU A 214 -11.59 -28.78 27.28
N GLY A 215 -12.49 -29.52 26.62
CA GLY A 215 -13.73 -30.04 27.20
C GLY A 215 -14.85 -29.00 27.33
N LEU A 216 -14.75 -27.86 26.61
CA LEU A 216 -15.75 -26.79 26.67
C LEU A 216 -16.83 -26.92 25.58
N GLY A 217 -16.81 -27.99 24.79
CA GLY A 217 -17.81 -28.36 23.79
C GLY A 217 -18.88 -29.33 24.29
N ASP A 218 -19.76 -29.77 23.39
CA ASP A 218 -20.60 -30.93 23.64
C ASP A 218 -19.77 -32.21 23.46
N VAL A 219 -19.31 -32.78 24.57
CA VAL A 219 -18.41 -33.94 24.58
C VAL A 219 -19.09 -35.20 24.04
N GLY A 220 -20.43 -35.23 23.99
CA GLY A 220 -21.20 -36.32 23.37
C GLY A 220 -21.31 -36.22 21.86
N ALA A 221 -21.01 -35.04 21.27
CA ALA A 221 -21.01 -34.85 19.84
C ALA A 221 -19.69 -35.33 19.22
N VAL A 222 -19.78 -35.95 18.04
CA VAL A 222 -18.61 -36.36 17.25
C VAL A 222 -18.14 -35.19 16.41
N THR A 223 -16.99 -34.62 16.78
CA THR A 223 -16.32 -33.53 16.07
C THR A 223 -14.82 -33.83 16.01
N TRP A 224 -14.06 -33.11 15.17
CA TRP A 224 -12.61 -33.28 15.20
C TRP A 224 -11.98 -32.82 16.53
N GLY A 225 -12.57 -31.83 17.21
CA GLY A 225 -12.11 -31.40 18.53
C GLY A 225 -12.40 -32.42 19.64
N THR A 226 -13.60 -33.02 19.66
CA THR A 226 -13.91 -34.05 20.66
C THR A 226 -13.13 -35.34 20.42
N ASN A 227 -12.81 -35.68 19.16
CA ASN A 227 -11.91 -36.80 18.86
C ASN A 227 -10.51 -36.58 19.48
N LEU A 228 -9.97 -35.36 19.43
CA LEU A 228 -8.70 -35.03 20.08
C LEU A 228 -8.81 -34.99 21.61
N TYR A 229 -9.94 -34.51 22.15
CA TYR A 229 -10.23 -34.55 23.59
C TYR A 229 -10.20 -35.99 24.11
N TRP A 230 -10.92 -36.91 23.46
CA TRP A 230 -10.95 -38.31 23.85
C TRP A 230 -9.60 -38.99 23.65
N ALA A 231 -8.86 -38.71 22.58
CA ALA A 231 -7.50 -39.22 22.40
C ALA A 231 -6.55 -38.80 23.54
N SER A 232 -6.72 -37.57 24.06
CA SER A 232 -5.95 -37.08 25.21
C SER A 232 -6.35 -37.80 26.50
N ASN A 233 -7.65 -37.98 26.75
CA ASN A 233 -8.14 -38.68 27.94
C ASN A 233 -7.82 -40.18 27.94
N ASP A 234 -7.82 -40.82 26.76
CA ASP A 234 -7.43 -42.22 26.58
C ASP A 234 -5.90 -42.43 26.62
N ALA A 235 -5.15 -41.38 26.95
CA ALA A 235 -3.69 -41.38 26.99
C ALA A 235 -3.05 -41.95 25.70
N ALA A 236 -3.63 -41.64 24.54
CA ALA A 236 -3.24 -42.22 23.24
C ALA A 236 -1.75 -42.04 22.92
N LEU A 237 -1.13 -40.96 23.39
CA LEU A 237 0.31 -40.72 23.26
C LEU A 237 1.15 -41.71 24.07
N LEU A 238 0.73 -42.01 25.31
CA LEU A 238 1.43 -42.95 26.19
C LEU A 238 1.23 -44.39 25.71
N THR A 239 0.04 -44.72 25.21
CA THR A 239 -0.29 -46.05 24.66
C THR A 239 0.19 -46.26 23.23
N ARG A 240 0.84 -45.25 22.61
CA ARG A 240 1.28 -45.25 21.20
C ARG A 240 0.14 -45.49 20.18
N SER A 241 -1.10 -45.19 20.57
CA SER A 241 -2.30 -45.30 19.75
C SER A 241 -2.46 -44.09 18.81
N TRP A 242 -1.45 -43.85 17.97
CA TRP A 242 -1.37 -42.65 17.12
C TRP A 242 -2.55 -42.50 16.15
N TRP A 243 -3.15 -43.63 15.74
CA TRP A 243 -4.26 -43.65 14.81
C TRP A 243 -5.52 -42.96 15.35
N ILE A 244 -5.67 -42.77 16.66
CA ILE A 244 -6.85 -42.12 17.26
C ILE A 244 -6.85 -40.60 16.99
N PHE A 245 -5.68 -39.95 16.86
CA PHE A 245 -5.59 -38.49 16.72
C PHE A 245 -4.94 -38.00 15.41
N VAL A 246 -4.11 -38.82 14.76
CA VAL A 246 -3.44 -38.40 13.51
C VAL A 246 -4.42 -38.16 12.35
N PRO A 247 -5.41 -39.04 12.07
CA PRO A 247 -6.34 -38.84 10.95
C PRO A 247 -7.12 -37.53 11.08
N THR A 248 -7.66 -37.22 12.26
CA THR A 248 -8.39 -35.98 12.53
C THR A 248 -7.48 -34.77 12.47
N GLY A 249 -6.28 -34.85 13.06
CA GLY A 249 -5.27 -33.79 12.97
C GLY A 249 -4.87 -33.45 11.53
N VAL A 250 -4.69 -34.45 10.67
CA VAL A 250 -4.41 -34.27 9.23
C VAL A 250 -5.59 -33.60 8.53
N CYS A 251 -6.83 -33.98 8.84
CA CYS A 251 -8.02 -33.34 8.28
C CYS A 251 -8.09 -31.84 8.63
N ILE A 252 -7.86 -31.50 9.89
CA ILE A 252 -7.80 -30.10 10.35
C ILE A 252 -6.71 -29.34 9.59
N ALA A 253 -5.51 -29.91 9.48
CA ALA A 253 -4.39 -29.28 8.78
C ALA A 253 -4.68 -29.05 7.28
N LEU A 254 -5.30 -30.02 6.60
CA LEU A 254 -5.63 -29.91 5.18
C LEU A 254 -6.73 -28.87 4.92
N VAL A 255 -7.78 -28.83 5.75
CA VAL A 255 -8.80 -27.78 5.68
C VAL A 255 -8.18 -26.42 5.95
N GLY A 256 -7.32 -26.32 6.97
CA GLY A 256 -6.60 -25.09 7.30
C GLY A 256 -5.77 -24.59 6.13
N PHE A 257 -4.92 -25.47 5.58
CA PHE A 257 -4.09 -25.19 4.40
C PHE A 257 -4.93 -24.75 3.19
N SER A 258 -6.04 -25.44 2.94
CA SER A 258 -6.98 -25.11 1.88
C SER A 258 -7.55 -23.69 2.01
N LEU A 259 -8.04 -23.33 3.21
CA LEU A 259 -8.56 -21.99 3.48
C LEU A 259 -7.45 -20.93 3.39
N THR A 260 -6.24 -21.20 3.86
CA THR A 260 -5.10 -20.29 3.70
C THR A 260 -4.75 -20.05 2.23
N LEU A 261 -4.72 -21.10 1.39
CA LEU A 261 -4.47 -20.97 -0.05
C LEU A 261 -5.54 -20.12 -0.74
N LEU A 262 -6.81 -20.30 -0.37
CA LEU A 262 -7.93 -19.51 -0.88
C LEU A 262 -7.81 -18.05 -0.44
N SER A 263 -7.48 -17.78 0.83
CA SER A 263 -7.25 -16.44 1.36
C SER A 263 -6.14 -15.72 0.59
N SER A 264 -4.97 -16.36 0.44
CA SER A 264 -3.85 -15.79 -0.30
C SER A 264 -4.16 -15.54 -1.77
N ALA A 265 -4.98 -16.39 -2.40
CA ALA A 265 -5.39 -16.19 -3.79
C ALA A 265 -6.30 -14.97 -3.96
N ILE A 266 -7.21 -14.71 -2.99
CA ILE A 266 -8.05 -13.51 -3.00
C ILE A 266 -7.19 -12.25 -2.82
N ASP A 267 -6.25 -12.27 -1.88
CA ASP A 267 -5.35 -11.15 -1.61
C ASP A 267 -4.50 -10.82 -2.85
N GLU A 268 -3.95 -11.83 -3.54
CA GLU A 268 -3.20 -11.65 -4.79
C GLU A 268 -4.07 -11.11 -5.93
N LEU A 269 -5.31 -11.58 -6.07
CA LEU A 269 -6.22 -11.10 -7.13
C LEU A 269 -6.71 -9.67 -6.90
N THR A 270 -6.66 -9.20 -5.65
CA THR A 270 -7.17 -7.87 -5.29
C THR A 270 -6.13 -6.84 -4.96
N ASN A 271 -4.87 -7.24 -4.82
CA ASN A 271 -3.77 -6.30 -4.71
C ASN A 271 -3.25 -5.88 -6.11
N PRO A 272 -3.54 -4.65 -6.58
CA PRO A 272 -3.03 -4.16 -7.86
C PRO A 272 -1.51 -4.01 -7.88
N ALA A 273 -0.84 -3.91 -6.72
CA ALA A 273 0.62 -3.80 -6.63
C ALA A 273 1.35 -5.14 -6.85
N LEU A 274 0.66 -6.29 -6.69
CA LEU A 274 1.21 -7.64 -6.96
C LEU A 274 0.93 -8.12 -8.39
N LYS A 275 0.15 -7.37 -9.17
CA LYS A 275 0.16 -7.54 -10.62
C LYS A 275 1.53 -7.09 -11.11
N ALA A 276 2.41 -8.04 -11.36
CA ALA A 276 3.33 -7.87 -12.48
C ALA A 276 2.45 -7.43 -13.65
N PRO A 277 2.71 -6.26 -14.29
CA PRO A 277 2.01 -5.92 -15.51
C PRO A 277 2.09 -7.15 -16.41
N PRO A 278 1.02 -7.48 -17.17
CA PRO A 278 1.07 -8.59 -18.11
C PRO A 278 2.41 -8.51 -18.83
N ALA A 279 3.09 -9.65 -18.99
CA ALA A 279 4.30 -9.71 -19.79
C ALA A 279 3.93 -9.30 -21.21
N VAL A 280 3.83 -7.99 -21.44
CA VAL A 280 3.79 -7.37 -22.74
C VAL A 280 5.08 -7.85 -23.35
N ALA A 281 4.96 -8.56 -24.48
CA ALA A 281 6.10 -9.08 -25.20
C ALA A 281 7.22 -8.04 -25.17
N PRO A 282 8.45 -8.40 -24.78
CA PRO A 282 9.54 -7.44 -24.74
C PRO A 282 9.61 -6.79 -26.12
N ILE A 283 9.18 -5.54 -26.22
CA ILE A 283 9.40 -4.75 -27.41
C ILE A 283 10.92 -4.72 -27.53
N THR A 284 11.47 -5.32 -28.57
CA THR A 284 12.91 -5.31 -28.80
C THR A 284 13.32 -3.85 -28.89
N PRO A 285 14.34 -3.38 -28.13
CA PRO A 285 14.77 -2.01 -28.25
C PRO A 285 15.19 -1.76 -29.70
N VAL A 286 14.42 -0.97 -30.44
CA VAL A 286 14.88 -0.39 -31.70
C VAL A 286 15.68 0.85 -31.31
N VAL A 287 16.86 0.62 -30.72
CA VAL A 287 17.87 1.66 -30.60
C VAL A 287 19.02 1.18 -31.47
N THR A 288 19.03 1.65 -32.72
CA THR A 288 20.18 1.49 -33.59
C THR A 288 21.34 2.22 -32.94
N ALA A 289 22.35 1.48 -32.46
CA ALA A 289 23.60 2.04 -31.99
C ALA A 289 24.31 2.71 -33.18
N ALA A 290 24.02 3.99 -33.41
CA ALA A 290 24.90 4.82 -34.24
C ALA A 290 25.89 5.50 -33.31
N GLN A 291 27.19 5.34 -33.61
CA GLN A 291 28.29 5.94 -32.89
C GLN A 291 28.11 7.47 -32.80
N GLY A 292 28.48 8.04 -31.65
CA GLY A 292 28.12 9.39 -31.22
C GLY A 292 28.34 10.49 -32.25
N GLU A 293 27.31 11.28 -32.48
CA GLU A 293 27.48 12.61 -33.07
C GLU A 293 28.28 13.48 -32.08
N PRO A 294 29.24 14.28 -32.56
CA PRO A 294 29.93 15.24 -31.71
C PRO A 294 28.92 16.24 -31.14
N GLN A 295 28.79 16.24 -29.81
CA GLN A 295 27.98 17.24 -29.11
C GLN A 295 28.63 18.62 -29.30
N ALA A 296 27.81 19.64 -29.59
CA ALA A 296 28.31 21.01 -29.70
C ALA A 296 29.02 21.43 -28.40
N PRO A 297 30.17 22.11 -28.48
CA PRO A 297 30.89 22.56 -27.28
C PRO A 297 29.97 23.44 -26.42
N GLY A 298 29.87 23.13 -25.12
CA GLY A 298 29.06 23.88 -24.15
C GLY A 298 27.72 23.26 -23.76
N VAL A 299 27.40 22.03 -24.17
CA VAL A 299 26.16 21.32 -23.76
C VAL A 299 26.47 20.17 -22.80
N LEU A 300 25.78 20.11 -21.65
CA LEU A 300 25.89 19.03 -20.66
C LEU A 300 24.94 17.87 -21.00
N LEU A 301 23.65 18.18 -21.22
CA LEU A 301 22.61 17.24 -21.59
C LEU A 301 22.00 17.66 -22.92
N SER A 302 21.86 16.71 -23.84
CA SER A 302 21.17 16.91 -25.11
C SER A 302 20.11 15.81 -25.31
N VAL A 303 18.86 16.23 -25.44
CA VAL A 303 17.72 15.37 -25.77
C VAL A 303 17.38 15.60 -27.23
N ARG A 304 17.31 14.53 -28.02
CA ARG A 304 17.07 14.58 -29.46
C ARG A 304 15.90 13.67 -29.83
N GLU A 305 14.85 14.25 -30.38
CA GLU A 305 13.66 13.57 -30.92
C GLU A 305 13.08 12.50 -30.01
N LEU A 306 13.05 12.77 -28.70
CA LEU A 306 12.63 11.81 -27.69
C LEU A 306 11.14 11.49 -27.83
N CYS A 307 10.82 10.20 -27.99
CA CYS A 307 9.47 9.68 -27.97
C CYS A 307 9.31 8.64 -26.86
N ILE A 308 8.25 8.76 -26.06
CA ILE A 308 7.95 7.82 -24.97
C ILE A 308 6.49 7.38 -25.07
N ASP A 309 6.31 6.07 -25.17
CA ASP A 309 4.99 5.42 -25.27
C ASP A 309 4.68 4.64 -23.99
N TYR A 310 3.42 4.69 -23.55
CA TYR A 310 2.88 3.85 -22.49
C TYR A 310 1.99 2.75 -23.08
N ALA A 311 2.22 1.51 -22.66
CA ALA A 311 1.34 0.39 -22.96
C ALA A 311 0.03 0.54 -22.17
N THR A 312 -1.10 0.60 -22.89
CA THR A 312 -2.44 0.61 -22.30
C THR A 312 -3.28 -0.54 -22.84
N GLU A 313 -4.39 -0.88 -22.17
CA GLU A 313 -5.33 -1.91 -22.66
C GLU A 313 -5.92 -1.60 -24.04
N ARG A 314 -5.91 -0.31 -24.44
CA ARG A 314 -6.41 0.16 -25.75
C ARG A 314 -5.31 0.26 -26.82
N GLY A 315 -4.08 -0.16 -26.51
CA GLY A 315 -2.90 -0.01 -27.36
C GLY A 315 -1.85 0.95 -26.79
N PRO A 316 -0.71 1.13 -27.48
CA PRO A 316 0.31 2.09 -27.05
C PRO A 316 -0.22 3.52 -27.14
N SER A 317 0.02 4.32 -26.09
CA SER A 317 -0.32 5.74 -26.01
C SER A 317 0.95 6.57 -25.97
N ARG A 318 1.12 7.45 -26.96
CA ARG A 318 2.23 8.42 -27.03
C ARG A 318 2.06 9.49 -25.97
N VAL A 319 3.00 9.57 -25.03
CA VAL A 319 2.99 10.57 -23.93
C VAL A 319 4.02 11.67 -24.15
N VAL A 320 5.17 11.33 -24.73
CA VAL A 320 6.19 12.31 -25.14
C VAL A 320 6.41 12.12 -26.63
N ASP A 321 6.29 13.19 -27.42
CA ASP A 321 6.32 13.14 -28.87
C ASP A 321 7.37 14.09 -29.45
N THR A 322 8.47 13.52 -29.96
CA THR A 322 9.53 14.20 -30.70
C THR A 322 10.11 15.41 -29.94
N VAL A 323 10.41 15.25 -28.66
CA VAL A 323 10.93 16.32 -27.80
C VAL A 323 12.44 16.46 -27.96
N SER A 324 12.91 17.69 -28.21
CA SER A 324 14.34 18.02 -28.30
C SER A 324 14.68 19.29 -27.51
N PHE A 325 15.71 19.23 -26.68
CA PHE A 325 16.24 20.39 -25.95
C PHE A 325 17.66 20.11 -25.44
N ASP A 326 18.37 21.19 -25.11
CA ASP A 326 19.74 21.15 -24.60
C ASP A 326 19.84 21.92 -23.28
N ILE A 327 20.61 21.38 -22.33
CA ILE A 327 20.96 22.01 -21.05
C ILE A 327 22.49 22.17 -20.98
N ALA A 328 22.95 23.38 -20.75
CA ALA A 328 24.34 23.74 -20.56
C ALA A 328 24.82 23.46 -19.12
N PRO A 329 26.14 23.33 -18.89
CA PRO A 329 26.69 23.23 -17.53
C PRO A 329 26.28 24.44 -16.68
N GLY A 330 25.77 24.18 -15.47
CA GLY A 330 25.34 25.24 -14.56
C GLY A 330 24.07 25.99 -14.98
N GLU A 331 23.36 25.54 -16.02
CA GLU A 331 22.07 26.13 -16.42
C GLU A 331 20.93 25.59 -15.54
N VAL A 332 19.98 26.47 -15.21
CA VAL A 332 18.66 26.09 -14.71
C VAL A 332 17.68 26.10 -15.88
N PHE A 333 17.36 24.91 -16.38
CA PHE A 333 16.37 24.71 -17.43
C PHE A 333 15.02 24.32 -16.82
N GLY A 334 14.01 25.17 -17.01
CA GLY A 334 12.65 24.93 -16.56
C GLY A 334 11.83 24.15 -17.59
N LEU A 335 10.97 23.24 -17.15
CA LEU A 335 9.98 22.55 -17.98
C LEU A 335 8.58 22.74 -17.39
N ALA A 336 7.74 23.50 -18.09
CA ALA A 336 6.36 23.82 -17.68
C ALA A 336 5.32 23.20 -18.63
N GLY A 337 4.08 23.13 -18.16
CA GLY A 337 2.93 22.62 -18.92
C GLY A 337 1.85 22.06 -17.99
N GLU A 338 0.67 21.79 -18.54
CA GLU A 338 -0.45 21.19 -17.78
C GLU A 338 -0.13 19.86 -17.10
N SER A 339 -0.91 19.49 -16.09
CA SER A 339 -0.86 18.16 -15.50
C SER A 339 -1.08 17.09 -16.59
N GLY A 340 -0.25 16.04 -16.59
CA GLY A 340 -0.32 14.99 -17.60
C GLY A 340 0.33 15.32 -18.96
N SER A 341 0.97 16.49 -19.13
CA SER A 341 1.61 16.86 -20.42
C SER A 341 2.89 16.07 -20.77
N GLY A 342 3.42 15.24 -19.86
CA GLY A 342 4.61 14.40 -20.07
C GLY A 342 5.89 14.87 -19.36
N LYS A 343 5.84 15.91 -18.51
CA LYS A 343 7.03 16.49 -17.84
C LYS A 343 7.79 15.48 -16.98
N SER A 344 7.10 14.83 -16.04
CA SER A 344 7.68 13.80 -15.17
C SER A 344 8.16 12.59 -15.97
N THR A 345 7.44 12.23 -17.06
CA THR A 345 7.86 11.17 -17.99
C THR A 345 9.19 11.48 -18.66
N ILE A 346 9.42 12.74 -19.06
CA ILE A 346 10.72 13.19 -19.59
C ILE A 346 11.79 13.05 -18.50
N GLY A 347 11.53 13.56 -17.29
CA GLY A 347 12.46 13.45 -16.15
C GLY A 347 12.87 12.01 -15.83
N PHE A 348 11.91 11.09 -15.75
CA PHE A 348 12.19 9.66 -15.57
C PHE A 348 12.92 9.04 -16.77
N GLY A 349 12.61 9.50 -17.99
CA GLY A 349 13.29 9.08 -19.22
C GLY A 349 14.80 9.34 -19.16
N LEU A 350 15.21 10.52 -18.69
CA LEU A 350 16.62 10.92 -18.58
C LEU A 350 17.47 9.96 -17.73
N LEU A 351 16.88 9.37 -16.70
CA LEU A 351 17.54 8.42 -15.80
C LEU A 351 17.21 6.95 -16.12
N ARG A 352 16.43 6.70 -17.17
CA ARG A 352 15.83 5.39 -17.49
C ARG A 352 15.09 4.77 -16.31
N LEU A 353 14.36 5.60 -15.57
CA LEU A 353 13.50 5.24 -14.43
C LEU A 353 12.03 5.11 -14.83
N LEU A 354 11.74 5.01 -16.13
CA LEU A 354 10.38 4.81 -16.63
C LEU A 354 9.74 3.56 -16.02
N PRO A 355 8.45 3.60 -15.66
CA PRO A 355 7.74 2.43 -15.17
C PRO A 355 7.71 1.33 -16.25
N PRO A 356 7.49 0.05 -15.90
CA PRO A 356 7.51 -1.05 -16.87
C PRO A 356 6.56 -0.90 -18.06
N ALA A 357 5.45 -0.17 -17.87
CA ALA A 357 4.49 0.12 -18.93
C ALA A 357 4.99 1.19 -19.92
N ALA A 358 6.02 1.97 -19.59
CA ALA A 358 6.53 3.05 -20.41
C ALA A 358 7.88 2.70 -21.04
N ARG A 359 8.09 3.17 -22.28
CA ARG A 359 9.32 2.90 -23.02
C ARG A 359 9.69 4.06 -23.93
N ILE A 360 10.99 4.35 -24.00
CA ILE A 360 11.56 5.22 -25.04
C ILE A 360 11.50 4.45 -26.37
N THR A 361 10.69 4.93 -27.30
CA THR A 361 10.47 4.28 -28.61
C THR A 361 11.28 4.91 -29.73
N GLN A 362 11.71 6.17 -29.56
CA GLN A 362 12.58 6.89 -30.49
C GLN A 362 13.36 7.97 -29.73
N GLY A 363 14.44 8.43 -30.36
CA GLY A 363 15.27 9.52 -29.88
C GLY A 363 16.44 9.08 -29.02
N ARG A 364 17.26 10.04 -28.63
CA ARG A 364 18.49 9.82 -27.85
C ARG A 364 18.61 10.83 -26.72
N ILE A 365 19.32 10.40 -25.69
CA ILE A 365 19.62 11.21 -24.52
C ILE A 365 21.14 11.17 -24.37
N LEU A 366 21.80 12.25 -24.77
CA LEU A 366 23.25 12.39 -24.73
C LEU A 366 23.65 13.18 -23.50
N PHE A 367 24.55 12.63 -22.69
CA PHE A 367 25.12 13.31 -21.52
C PHE A 367 26.64 13.35 -21.64
N ASN A 368 27.23 14.55 -21.74
CA ASN A 368 28.65 14.72 -22.09
C ASN A 368 29.08 13.82 -23.27
N GLY A 369 28.28 13.80 -24.33
CA GLY A 369 28.49 13.02 -25.56
C GLY A 369 28.17 11.52 -25.43
N THR A 370 27.86 11.02 -24.23
CA THR A 370 27.55 9.60 -24.00
C THR A 370 26.05 9.35 -24.12
N ASP A 371 25.65 8.40 -24.97
CA ASP A 371 24.24 8.03 -25.12
C ASP A 371 23.75 7.18 -23.94
N VAL A 372 22.92 7.79 -23.09
CA VAL A 372 22.32 7.19 -21.90
C VAL A 372 21.33 6.08 -22.27
N THR A 373 20.68 6.18 -23.43
CA THR A 373 19.67 5.20 -23.88
C THR A 373 20.30 3.83 -24.17
N ALA A 374 21.57 3.82 -24.56
CA ALA A 374 22.34 2.64 -24.93
C ALA A 374 23.18 2.03 -23.79
N LEU A 375 23.21 2.67 -22.61
CA LEU A 375 23.99 2.15 -21.47
C LEU A 375 23.49 0.76 -21.02
N ASP A 376 24.42 -0.12 -20.67
CA ASP A 376 24.10 -1.36 -19.97
C ASP A 376 23.73 -1.09 -18.49
N ALA A 377 23.29 -2.12 -17.77
CA ALA A 377 22.85 -1.98 -16.39
C ALA A 377 23.97 -1.50 -15.43
N HIS A 378 25.22 -1.88 -15.68
CA HIS A 378 26.36 -1.51 -14.84
C HIS A 378 26.75 -0.04 -15.05
N ALA A 379 26.91 0.36 -16.32
CA ALA A 379 27.20 1.74 -16.69
C ALA A 379 26.05 2.68 -16.29
N LEU A 380 24.80 2.24 -16.39
CA LEU A 380 23.64 3.01 -15.93
C LEU A 380 23.62 3.19 -14.41
N ARG A 381 24.06 2.19 -13.64
CA ARG A 381 24.23 2.31 -12.18
C ARG A 381 25.34 3.31 -11.83
N ALA A 382 26.44 3.31 -12.55
CA ALA A 382 27.52 4.29 -12.36
C ALA A 382 27.07 5.70 -12.76
N PHE A 383 26.25 5.84 -13.81
CA PHE A 383 25.71 7.10 -14.29
C PHE A 383 24.72 7.73 -13.30
N ARG A 384 23.79 6.94 -12.77
CA ARG A 384 22.80 7.39 -11.80
C ARG A 384 23.48 7.88 -10.53
N TRP A 385 22.91 8.91 -9.94
CA TRP A 385 23.36 9.57 -8.72
C TRP A 385 24.72 10.30 -8.80
N SER A 386 25.70 9.76 -9.54
CA SER A 386 27.03 10.37 -9.70
C SER A 386 27.11 11.40 -10.83
N GLN A 387 26.38 11.18 -11.93
CA GLN A 387 26.32 12.15 -13.05
C GLN A 387 25.00 12.91 -13.02
N VAL A 388 23.90 12.17 -12.83
CA VAL A 388 22.55 12.73 -12.79
C VAL A 388 21.81 12.16 -11.58
N SER A 389 21.22 13.02 -10.76
CA SER A 389 20.34 12.62 -9.65
C SER A 389 18.95 13.23 -9.81
N MET A 390 18.00 12.76 -8.98
CA MET A 390 16.62 13.21 -9.03
C MET A 390 16.07 13.48 -7.63
N VAL A 391 15.34 14.59 -7.50
CA VAL A 391 14.46 14.89 -6.38
C VAL A 391 13.04 14.60 -6.84
N PHE A 392 12.43 13.57 -6.27
CA PHE A 392 11.08 13.11 -6.62
C PHE A 392 9.98 13.99 -6.02
N GLN A 393 8.84 14.10 -6.70
CA GLN A 393 7.64 14.83 -6.27
C GLN A 393 7.16 14.45 -4.87
N SER A 394 7.29 13.16 -4.51
CA SER A 394 6.99 12.64 -3.18
C SER A 394 8.27 12.25 -2.42
N ALA A 395 9.26 13.14 -2.30
CA ALA A 395 10.47 12.84 -1.51
C ALA A 395 10.12 12.44 -0.05
N MET A 396 8.96 12.88 0.46
CA MET A 396 8.38 12.43 1.74
C MET A 396 8.15 10.91 1.85
N SER A 397 7.92 10.24 0.71
CA SER A 397 7.74 8.78 0.61
C SER A 397 8.99 8.04 0.14
N ALA A 398 10.03 8.77 -0.31
CA ALA A 398 11.29 8.19 -0.76
C ALA A 398 12.19 7.75 0.41
N LEU A 399 12.01 8.34 1.59
CA LEU A 399 12.76 7.97 2.78
C LEU A 399 12.19 6.69 3.42
N ASN A 400 13.05 5.73 3.72
CA ASN A 400 12.68 4.50 4.39
C ASN A 400 12.39 4.79 5.89
N PRO A 401 11.14 4.63 6.38
CA PRO A 401 10.75 5.06 7.72
C PRO A 401 11.38 4.24 8.86
N VAL A 402 11.94 3.07 8.55
CA VAL A 402 12.59 2.19 9.54
C VAL A 402 14.11 2.34 9.58
N LEU A 403 14.70 3.20 8.74
CA LEU A 403 16.11 3.53 8.76
C LEU A 403 16.33 4.96 9.28
N THR A 404 17.44 5.19 9.97
CA THR A 404 17.85 6.56 10.31
C THR A 404 18.31 7.29 9.05
N LEU A 405 18.43 8.62 9.12
CA LEU A 405 18.94 9.40 8.00
C LEU A 405 20.35 8.95 7.61
N GLY A 406 21.25 8.80 8.58
CA GLY A 406 22.64 8.37 8.37
C GLY A 406 22.75 7.02 7.67
N GLU A 407 21.90 6.05 8.02
CA GLU A 407 21.85 4.77 7.33
C GLU A 407 21.46 4.92 5.87
N GLN A 408 20.50 5.79 5.54
CA GLN A 408 20.07 6.01 4.15
C GLN A 408 21.15 6.70 3.30
N PHE A 409 21.88 7.65 3.88
CA PHE A 409 23.07 8.23 3.23
C PHE A 409 24.16 7.18 3.00
N HIS A 410 24.41 6.33 4.01
CA HIS A 410 25.38 5.25 3.90
C HIS A 410 24.97 4.23 2.83
N ASP A 411 23.72 3.79 2.80
CA ASP A 411 23.20 2.83 1.82
C ASP A 411 23.36 3.37 0.39
N THR A 412 23.03 4.64 0.18
CA THR A 412 23.21 5.31 -1.12
C THR A 412 24.68 5.37 -1.55
N LEU A 413 25.58 5.72 -0.64
CA LEU A 413 27.03 5.78 -0.90
C LEU A 413 27.62 4.39 -1.14
N ALA A 414 27.24 3.40 -0.33
CA ALA A 414 27.68 2.02 -0.44
C ALA A 414 27.21 1.39 -1.76
N ALA A 415 25.99 1.71 -2.21
CA ALA A 415 25.46 1.28 -3.50
C ALA A 415 26.31 1.77 -4.70
N HIS A 416 27.15 2.79 -4.51
CA HIS A 416 28.07 3.35 -5.50
C HIS A 416 29.54 3.13 -5.12
N GLY A 417 29.85 2.11 -4.31
CA GLY A 417 31.21 1.69 -4.01
C GLY A 417 31.91 2.46 -2.87
N ARG A 418 31.22 3.40 -2.21
CA ARG A 418 31.75 4.14 -1.05
C ARG A 418 31.33 3.46 0.25
N THR A 419 32.13 2.50 0.72
CA THR A 419 31.75 1.58 1.82
C THR A 419 32.07 2.07 3.23
N SER A 420 32.84 3.14 3.39
CA SER A 420 33.18 3.66 4.72
C SER A 420 31.97 4.32 5.39
N ARG A 421 31.47 3.68 6.46
CA ARG A 421 30.35 4.19 7.26
C ARG A 421 30.68 5.52 7.94
N THR A 422 31.89 5.64 8.51
CA THR A 422 32.36 6.87 9.15
C THR A 422 32.40 8.04 8.17
N ALA A 423 32.94 7.82 6.96
CA ALA A 423 32.96 8.85 5.92
C ALA A 423 31.54 9.18 5.42
N SER A 424 30.67 8.18 5.31
CA SER A 424 29.27 8.37 4.90
C SER A 424 28.50 9.26 5.89
N TYR A 425 28.66 9.01 7.19
CA TYR A 425 28.04 9.82 8.24
C TYR A 425 28.60 11.25 8.31
N ALA A 426 29.92 11.41 8.09
CA ALA A 426 30.53 12.74 8.00
C ALA A 426 29.95 13.53 6.82
N ARG A 427 29.83 12.89 5.65
CA ARG A 427 29.23 13.50 4.46
C ARG A 427 27.75 13.81 4.65
N ALA A 428 27.00 12.92 5.31
CA ALA A 428 25.60 13.16 5.65
C ALA A 428 25.44 14.42 6.51
N ARG A 429 26.26 14.58 7.56
CA ARG A 429 26.26 15.77 8.43
C ARG A 429 26.54 17.06 7.66
N GLU A 430 27.53 17.02 6.76
CA GLU A 430 27.89 18.15 5.92
C GLU A 430 26.71 18.58 5.02
N LEU A 431 26.07 17.62 4.35
CA LEU A 431 24.95 17.88 3.45
C LEU A 431 23.70 18.35 4.20
N LEU A 432 23.43 17.79 5.38
CA LEU A 432 22.35 18.26 6.27
C LEU A 432 22.57 19.73 6.63
N ALA A 433 23.79 20.12 7.01
CA ALA A 433 24.12 21.51 7.28
C ALA A 433 23.92 22.40 6.04
N MET A 434 24.34 21.93 4.87
CA MET A 434 24.18 22.66 3.59
C MET A 434 22.71 22.96 3.26
N VAL A 435 21.79 22.04 3.55
CA VAL A 435 20.34 22.26 3.34
C VAL A 435 19.66 22.98 4.52
N GLY A 436 20.43 23.46 5.50
CA GLY A 436 19.92 24.22 6.65
C GLY A 436 19.30 23.36 7.75
N LEU A 437 19.75 22.10 7.88
CA LEU A 437 19.34 21.19 8.93
C LEU A 437 20.48 20.96 9.93
N SER A 438 20.12 20.66 11.17
CA SER A 438 21.09 20.31 12.21
C SER A 438 21.81 19.00 11.83
N PRO A 439 23.16 18.95 11.87
CA PRO A 439 23.93 17.73 11.61
C PRO A 439 23.56 16.54 12.51
N GLU A 440 23.05 16.81 13.71
CA GLU A 440 22.64 15.81 14.70
C GLU A 440 21.46 14.96 14.20
N LEU A 441 20.67 15.49 13.25
CA LEU A 441 19.56 14.77 12.62
C LEU A 441 20.01 13.53 11.82
N VAL A 442 21.31 13.33 11.61
CA VAL A 442 21.83 12.08 11.03
C VAL A 442 21.37 10.83 11.79
N ASN A 443 21.08 10.96 13.09
CA ASN A 443 20.57 9.86 13.92
C ASN A 443 19.03 9.80 14.00
N ALA A 444 18.32 10.77 13.40
CA ALA A 444 16.87 10.81 13.42
C ALA A 444 16.26 9.84 12.41
N TRP A 445 15.02 9.43 12.66
CA TRP A 445 14.19 8.67 11.71
C TRP A 445 13.27 9.61 10.93
N PRO A 446 12.90 9.28 9.68
CA PRO A 446 12.04 10.14 8.84
C PRO A 446 10.76 10.60 9.53
N HIS A 447 10.11 9.74 10.32
CA HIS A 447 8.86 10.06 11.01
C HIS A 447 9.00 11.14 12.10
N GLN A 448 10.23 11.47 12.53
CA GLN A 448 10.53 12.54 13.48
C GLN A 448 10.72 13.91 12.82
N LEU A 449 10.78 13.99 11.48
CA LEU A 449 10.98 15.23 10.75
C LEU A 449 9.65 15.78 10.21
N SER A 450 9.55 17.12 10.15
CA SER A 450 8.47 17.82 9.44
C SER A 450 8.54 17.57 7.92
N GLY A 451 7.47 17.84 7.18
CA GLY A 451 7.46 17.67 5.72
C GLY A 451 8.57 18.45 5.01
N GLY A 452 8.78 19.72 5.38
CA GLY A 452 9.87 20.55 4.84
C GLY A 452 11.26 20.03 5.18
N MET A 453 11.45 19.51 6.40
CA MET A 453 12.71 18.88 6.78
C MET A 453 12.97 17.61 5.96
N ARG A 454 11.96 16.76 5.73
CA ARG A 454 12.10 15.58 4.85
C ARG A 454 12.45 15.95 3.41
N GLN A 455 11.85 17.01 2.88
CA GLN A 455 12.16 17.50 1.54
C GLN A 455 13.63 17.93 1.43
N ARG A 456 14.12 18.71 2.41
CA ARG A 456 15.53 19.11 2.50
C ARG A 456 16.47 17.92 2.61
N VAL A 457 16.10 16.89 3.37
CA VAL A 457 16.86 15.62 3.41
C VAL A 457 16.89 14.94 2.04
N GLY A 458 15.76 14.91 1.31
CA GLY A 458 15.70 14.36 -0.05
C GLY A 458 16.64 15.07 -1.02
N ILE A 459 16.70 16.40 -0.96
CA ILE A 459 17.67 17.22 -1.71
C ILE A 459 19.11 16.87 -1.30
N ALA A 460 19.40 16.84 0.00
CA ALA A 460 20.73 16.48 0.50
C ALA A 460 21.17 15.10 0.01
N LEU A 461 20.26 14.13 -0.01
CA LEU A 461 20.52 12.78 -0.51
C LEU A 461 20.80 12.78 -2.01
N ALA A 462 20.03 13.54 -2.81
CA ALA A 462 20.26 13.70 -4.25
C ALA A 462 21.63 14.32 -4.58
N LEU A 463 22.20 15.13 -3.66
CA LEU A 463 23.51 15.77 -3.82
C LEU A 463 24.68 14.95 -3.24
N VAL A 464 24.42 13.76 -2.68
CA VAL A 464 25.43 13.03 -1.90
C VAL A 464 26.68 12.63 -2.69
N LEU A 465 26.53 12.39 -4.00
CA LEU A 465 27.61 12.04 -4.92
C LEU A 465 28.04 13.19 -5.84
N GLU A 466 27.62 14.43 -5.55
CA GLU A 466 27.99 15.62 -6.33
C GLU A 466 27.66 15.48 -7.83
N PRO A 467 26.38 15.25 -8.17
CA PRO A 467 25.95 15.08 -9.56
C PRO A 467 26.20 16.36 -10.36
N LYS A 468 26.41 16.21 -11.68
CA LYS A 468 26.52 17.34 -12.61
C LYS A 468 25.15 17.88 -13.05
N LEU A 469 24.09 17.08 -12.96
CA LEU A 469 22.71 17.48 -13.25
C LEU A 469 21.77 16.95 -12.16
N VAL A 470 20.89 17.82 -11.66
CA VAL A 470 19.81 17.44 -10.73
C VAL A 470 18.47 17.66 -11.41
N VAL A 471 17.68 16.59 -11.53
CA VAL A 471 16.29 16.66 -12.00
C VAL A 471 15.38 16.88 -10.80
N MET A 472 14.61 17.95 -10.81
CA MET A 472 13.64 18.25 -9.75
C MET A 472 12.23 18.14 -10.30
N ASP A 473 11.49 17.14 -9.85
CA ASP A 473 10.11 16.93 -10.27
C ASP A 473 9.16 17.41 -9.18
N GLU A 474 8.54 18.57 -9.39
CA GLU A 474 7.59 19.20 -8.48
C GLU A 474 8.08 19.28 -7.01
N PRO A 475 9.28 19.84 -6.76
CA PRO A 475 9.96 19.75 -5.47
C PRO A 475 9.28 20.55 -4.32
N THR A 476 8.21 21.30 -4.59
CA THR A 476 7.60 22.25 -3.66
C THR A 476 6.14 21.99 -3.33
N THR A 477 5.48 21.02 -3.99
CA THR A 477 4.02 20.84 -3.95
C THR A 477 3.42 20.52 -2.59
N ALA A 478 4.20 19.97 -1.66
CA ALA A 478 3.75 19.61 -0.31
C ALA A 478 4.14 20.63 0.77
N LEU A 479 4.60 21.82 0.40
CA LEU A 479 5.16 22.81 1.33
C LEU A 479 4.38 24.12 1.35
N ASP A 480 4.41 24.80 2.50
CA ASP A 480 3.93 26.17 2.64
C ASP A 480 4.74 27.15 1.77
N VAL A 481 4.09 28.19 1.22
CA VAL A 481 4.67 29.14 0.25
C VAL A 481 5.96 29.80 0.76
N VAL A 482 6.05 30.10 2.07
CA VAL A 482 7.26 30.70 2.65
C VAL A 482 8.41 29.70 2.64
N VAL A 483 8.13 28.43 2.99
CA VAL A 483 9.12 27.35 3.01
C VAL A 483 9.56 26.98 1.59
N GLN A 484 8.65 27.03 0.61
CA GLN A 484 8.98 26.81 -0.80
C GLN A 484 10.04 27.81 -1.28
N LYS A 485 9.84 29.11 -1.03
CA LYS A 485 10.78 30.15 -1.45
C LYS A 485 12.15 29.98 -0.79
N GLU A 486 12.20 29.69 0.50
CA GLU A 486 13.47 29.45 1.21
C GLU A 486 14.21 28.22 0.64
N LEU A 487 13.48 27.14 0.34
CA LEU A 487 14.06 25.93 -0.22
C LEU A 487 14.70 26.20 -1.59
N LEU A 488 14.00 26.94 -2.45
CA LEU A 488 14.45 27.24 -3.81
C LEU A 488 15.65 28.18 -3.83
N GLN A 489 15.65 29.19 -2.95
CA GLN A 489 16.79 30.08 -2.79
C GLN A 489 18.04 29.30 -2.38
N ARG A 490 17.91 28.41 -1.39
CA ARG A 490 19.00 27.50 -0.98
C ARG A 490 19.43 26.58 -2.12
N MET A 491 18.49 26.10 -2.94
CA MET A 491 18.83 25.27 -4.10
C MET A 491 19.71 26.00 -5.10
N ILE A 492 19.41 27.26 -5.39
CA ILE A 492 20.23 28.10 -6.28
C ILE A 492 21.62 28.32 -5.68
N GLU A 493 21.69 28.65 -4.39
CA GLU A 493 22.98 28.79 -3.68
C GLU A 493 23.82 27.51 -3.74
N LEU A 494 23.20 26.34 -3.55
CA LEU A 494 23.88 25.06 -3.66
C LEU A 494 24.31 24.77 -5.09
N LYS A 495 23.49 25.11 -6.07
CA LYS A 495 23.80 24.99 -7.49
C LYS A 495 25.03 25.82 -7.86
N ASP A 496 25.09 27.08 -7.43
CA ASP A 496 26.23 27.95 -7.70
C ASP A 496 27.49 27.50 -6.95
N ARG A 497 27.33 27.01 -5.71
CA ARG A 497 28.46 26.51 -4.90
C ARG A 497 29.03 25.19 -5.38
N LEU A 498 28.18 24.26 -5.84
CA LEU A 498 28.57 22.90 -6.23
C LEU A 498 28.70 22.72 -7.76
N GLY A 499 28.28 23.70 -8.55
CA GLY A 499 28.50 23.75 -10.00
C GLY A 499 27.66 22.77 -10.82
N PHE A 500 26.46 22.39 -10.37
CA PHE A 500 25.57 21.48 -11.10
C PHE A 500 24.52 22.23 -11.94
N ALA A 501 24.02 21.60 -13.00
CA ALA A 501 22.85 22.09 -13.75
C ALA A 501 21.55 21.56 -13.13
N VAL A 502 20.43 22.22 -13.40
CA VAL A 502 19.11 21.83 -12.88
C VAL A 502 18.11 21.70 -14.03
N LEU A 503 17.42 20.55 -14.08
CA LEU A 503 16.16 20.45 -14.81
C LEU A 503 15.03 20.63 -13.80
N PHE A 504 14.34 21.77 -13.86
CA PHE A 504 13.28 22.12 -12.92
C PHE A 504 11.91 21.86 -13.55
N ILE A 505 11.18 20.87 -13.05
CA ILE A 505 9.84 20.52 -13.51
C ILE A 505 8.83 21.01 -12.47
N THR A 506 7.90 21.85 -12.90
CA THR A 506 6.80 22.33 -12.06
C THR A 506 5.58 22.71 -12.90
N HIS A 507 4.43 22.83 -12.25
CA HIS A 507 3.25 23.47 -12.82
C HIS A 507 3.13 24.95 -12.43
N ASP A 508 3.95 25.44 -11.49
CA ASP A 508 4.02 26.84 -11.11
C ASP A 508 4.92 27.62 -12.10
N LEU A 509 4.31 28.14 -13.15
CA LEU A 509 5.00 28.87 -14.21
C LEU A 509 5.63 30.20 -13.73
N PRO A 510 4.97 31.04 -12.90
CA PRO A 510 5.61 32.22 -12.32
C PRO A 510 6.91 31.91 -11.59
N LEU A 511 6.91 30.86 -10.76
CA LEU A 511 8.09 30.41 -10.04
C LEU A 511 9.19 29.95 -11.01
N LEU A 512 8.81 29.19 -12.03
CA LEU A 512 9.74 28.68 -13.02
C LEU A 512 10.45 29.80 -13.79
N LEU A 513 9.70 30.83 -14.19
CA LEU A 513 10.23 32.00 -14.90
C LEU A 513 11.13 32.87 -14.02
N ALA A 514 10.91 32.86 -12.70
CA ALA A 514 11.75 33.62 -11.76
C ALA A 514 13.10 32.95 -11.51
N LEU A 515 13.19 31.62 -11.62
CA LEU A 515 14.37 30.84 -11.20
C LEU A 515 15.18 30.26 -12.36
N SER A 516 14.56 30.07 -13.53
CA SER A 516 15.21 29.40 -14.67
C SER A 516 15.89 30.40 -15.60
N ASP A 517 17.00 29.98 -16.22
CA ASP A 517 17.64 30.72 -17.30
C ASP A 517 16.81 30.62 -18.59
N ARG A 518 16.37 29.39 -18.89
CA ARG A 518 15.52 29.05 -20.03
C ARG A 518 14.37 28.17 -19.59
N VAL A 519 13.24 28.29 -20.28
CA VAL A 519 12.05 27.48 -20.01
C VAL A 519 11.53 26.87 -21.31
N GLY A 520 11.25 25.57 -21.25
CA GLY A 520 10.50 24.84 -22.25
C GLY A 520 9.03 24.68 -21.84
N ILE A 521 8.12 24.96 -22.77
CA ILE A 521 6.67 24.82 -22.59
C ILE A 521 6.21 23.54 -23.29
N LEU A 522 5.61 22.63 -22.52
CA LEU A 522 5.17 21.31 -22.96
C LEU A 522 3.63 21.25 -23.04
N GLN A 523 3.10 20.90 -24.20
CA GLN A 523 1.67 20.72 -24.45
C GLN A 523 1.43 19.38 -25.13
N GLY A 524 0.61 18.51 -24.51
CA GLY A 524 0.23 17.22 -25.10
C GLY A 524 1.41 16.36 -25.54
N GLY A 525 2.49 16.33 -24.75
CA GLY A 525 3.70 15.56 -25.07
C GLY A 525 4.70 16.25 -26.00
N LYS A 526 4.39 17.44 -26.52
CA LYS A 526 5.25 18.19 -27.45
C LYS A 526 5.82 19.44 -26.81
N LEU A 527 7.08 19.73 -27.12
CA LEU A 527 7.73 20.98 -26.71
C LEU A 527 7.32 22.08 -27.70
N VAL A 528 6.41 22.96 -27.31
CA VAL A 528 5.78 23.95 -28.21
C VAL A 528 6.53 25.27 -28.26
N GLU A 529 7.29 25.60 -27.22
CA GLU A 529 8.12 26.81 -27.17
C GLU A 529 9.29 26.60 -26.21
N VAL A 530 10.48 27.11 -26.58
CA VAL A 530 11.66 27.16 -25.71
C VAL A 530 12.32 28.51 -25.90
N ASP A 531 12.46 29.27 -24.83
CA ASP A 531 13.18 30.55 -24.87
C ASP A 531 13.73 30.91 -23.49
N THR A 532 14.41 32.04 -23.37
CA THR A 532 14.80 32.58 -22.06
C THR A 532 13.56 32.98 -21.26
N SER A 533 13.64 32.87 -19.94
CA SER A 533 12.53 33.24 -19.05
C SER A 533 12.08 34.69 -19.26
N GLU A 534 13.02 35.59 -19.57
CA GLU A 534 12.73 36.98 -19.88
C GLU A 534 11.89 37.15 -21.17
N ARG A 535 12.25 36.42 -22.25
CA ARG A 535 11.52 36.51 -23.52
C ARG A 535 10.14 35.88 -23.43
N LEU A 536 9.99 34.77 -22.71
CA LEU A 536 8.67 34.16 -22.48
C LEU A 536 7.76 35.12 -21.70
N ARG A 537 8.29 35.79 -20.67
CA ARG A 537 7.55 36.76 -19.86
C ARG A 537 7.11 38.00 -20.66
N THR A 538 7.95 38.50 -21.55
CA THR A 538 7.72 39.79 -22.25
C THR A 538 7.09 39.63 -23.64
N GLY A 539 7.25 38.48 -24.29
CA GLY A 539 6.92 38.31 -25.70
C GLY A 539 6.77 36.87 -26.14
N ALA A 540 6.12 36.01 -25.33
CA ALA A 540 5.80 34.65 -25.73
C ALA A 540 5.14 34.58 -27.12
N ARG A 541 5.62 33.67 -27.97
CA ARG A 541 5.22 33.55 -29.37
C ARG A 541 4.08 32.56 -29.54
N HIS A 542 4.11 31.44 -28.81
CA HIS A 542 3.13 30.37 -28.99
C HIS A 542 1.80 30.73 -28.30
N PRO A 543 0.63 30.52 -28.94
CA PRO A 543 -0.68 30.83 -28.36
C PRO A 543 -0.92 30.15 -27.01
N TYR A 544 -0.49 28.89 -26.87
CA TYR A 544 -0.59 28.15 -25.61
C TYR A 544 0.22 28.80 -24.48
N THR A 545 1.44 29.24 -24.77
CA THR A 545 2.29 29.92 -23.78
C THR A 545 1.65 31.23 -23.33
N ARG A 546 1.09 32.02 -24.24
CA ARG A 546 0.35 33.25 -23.90
C ARG A 546 -0.87 32.94 -23.02
N LEU A 547 -1.62 31.89 -23.36
CA LEU A 547 -2.77 31.46 -22.57
C LEU A 547 -2.35 31.07 -21.15
N LEU A 548 -1.30 30.24 -21.01
CA LEU A 548 -0.75 29.86 -19.71
C LEU A 548 -0.32 31.09 -18.90
N LEU A 549 0.43 32.01 -19.50
CA LEU A 549 0.87 33.25 -18.84
C LEU A 549 -0.31 34.14 -18.41
N SER A 550 -1.34 34.28 -19.26
CA SER A 550 -2.53 35.09 -18.98
C SER A 550 -3.45 34.49 -17.91
N SER A 551 -3.30 33.19 -17.61
CA SER A 551 -4.10 32.50 -16.61
C SER A 551 -3.66 32.81 -15.18
N PHE A 552 -2.51 33.48 -15.00
CA PHE A 552 -2.01 33.90 -13.70
C PHE A 552 -2.36 35.37 -13.43
N PRO A 553 -2.82 35.70 -12.21
CA PRO A 553 -3.13 37.07 -11.85
C PRO A 553 -1.86 37.94 -11.91
N HIS A 554 -1.93 39.05 -12.67
CA HIS A 554 -0.90 40.06 -12.67
C HIS A 554 -0.93 40.78 -11.31
N LEU A 555 0.04 40.53 -10.44
CA LEU A 555 0.30 41.43 -9.32
C LEU A 555 0.99 42.67 -9.90
N SER A 556 0.19 43.64 -10.33
CA SER A 556 0.68 44.98 -10.64
C SER A 556 1.09 45.64 -9.33
N ALA A 557 2.25 46.32 -9.33
CA ALA A 557 2.71 47.13 -8.20
C ALA A 557 1.74 48.28 -7.83
N SER A 558 0.67 48.49 -8.60
CA SER A 558 -0.41 49.44 -8.31
C SER A 558 -1.51 48.92 -7.39
N ASP A 559 -1.52 47.62 -7.03
CA ASP A 559 -2.55 47.04 -6.13
C ASP A 559 -2.12 47.01 -4.66
N VAL A 560 -0.90 47.47 -4.35
CA VAL A 560 -0.56 47.91 -2.98
C VAL A 560 -1.12 49.31 -2.81
N ALA A 561 -2.44 49.41 -2.64
CA ALA A 561 -3.02 50.59 -2.03
C ALA A 561 -2.34 50.75 -0.66
N GLU A 562 -1.69 51.89 -0.44
CA GLU A 562 -1.25 52.28 0.89
C GLU A 562 -2.42 52.06 1.87
N PRO A 563 -2.18 51.50 3.07
CA PRO A 563 -3.25 51.31 4.02
C PRO A 563 -3.84 52.68 4.33
N SER A 564 -5.09 52.90 3.91
CA SER A 564 -5.90 54.04 4.28
C SER A 564 -5.88 54.19 5.81
N PRO A 565 -5.58 55.38 6.36
CA PRO A 565 -5.28 55.55 7.79
C PRO A 565 -6.51 55.47 8.72
N ASP A 566 -7.58 54.80 8.32
CA ASP A 566 -8.90 54.92 8.97
C ASP A 566 -9.49 53.57 9.39
N LEU A 567 -8.68 52.77 10.08
CA LEU A 567 -9.14 51.62 10.87
C LEU A 567 -8.58 51.70 12.30
N THR A 568 -8.97 52.73 13.03
CA THR A 568 -9.07 52.68 14.49
C THR A 568 -10.17 51.70 14.87
N LEU A 569 -9.84 50.41 14.87
CA LEU A 569 -10.63 49.42 15.60
C LEU A 569 -10.53 49.74 17.08
N ALA A 570 -11.66 50.15 17.65
CA ALA A 570 -11.86 50.40 19.06
C ALA A 570 -11.35 49.20 19.88
N ALA A 571 -10.25 49.42 20.59
CA ALA A 571 -9.83 48.59 21.70
C ALA A 571 -10.84 48.80 22.83
N ASN A 572 -11.88 47.97 22.87
CA ASN A 572 -12.65 47.57 24.06
C ASN A 572 -13.77 46.64 23.60
N ASP A 573 -13.51 45.33 23.66
CA ASP A 573 -14.44 44.25 24.02
C ASP A 573 -13.92 42.91 23.50
N VAL A 574 -12.96 42.34 24.24
CA VAL A 574 -12.65 40.90 24.18
C VAL A 574 -12.97 40.33 25.56
N PRO A 575 -13.94 39.41 25.69
CA PRO A 575 -14.20 38.73 26.96
C PRO A 575 -13.02 37.83 27.32
N ALA A 576 -12.57 37.90 28.57
CA ALA A 576 -11.47 37.08 29.08
C ALA A 576 -11.79 35.57 29.04
N PRO A 577 -10.81 34.70 28.74
CA PRO A 577 -11.01 33.26 28.71
C PRO A 577 -11.25 32.69 30.11
N ALA A 578 -12.30 31.87 30.23
CA ALA A 578 -12.69 31.19 31.46
C ALA A 578 -11.59 30.23 31.95
N ARG A 579 -11.08 30.46 33.17
CA ARG A 579 -10.23 29.53 33.91
C ARG A 579 -11.06 28.32 34.37
N ALA A 580 -10.83 27.16 33.78
CA ALA A 580 -11.33 25.90 34.31
C ALA A 580 -10.49 25.50 35.55
N ALA A 581 -11.16 25.42 36.70
CA ALA A 581 -10.60 24.97 37.97
C ALA A 581 -10.34 23.45 37.94
N LEU A 582 -9.13 23.04 38.31
CA LEU A 582 -8.80 21.66 38.65
C LEU A 582 -9.31 21.35 40.07
N PRO A 583 -10.07 20.28 40.31
CA PRO A 583 -10.47 19.88 41.65
C PRO A 583 -9.30 19.18 42.36
N GLY A 584 -9.05 19.59 43.61
CA GLY A 584 -7.95 19.08 44.41
C GLY A 584 -8.23 17.75 45.13
N GLY A 585 -7.13 17.03 45.37
CA GLY A 585 -6.83 16.24 46.57
C GLY A 585 -7.06 14.72 46.48
N PRO A 586 -6.52 13.91 47.44
CA PRO A 586 -5.65 14.28 48.58
C PRO A 586 -4.38 13.37 48.75
N ARG A 587 -3.52 13.83 49.67
CA ARG A 587 -2.51 13.12 50.51
C ARG A 587 -1.80 11.86 50.01
#